data_AF-A0A7S0JIA1-F1
#
_entry.id   AF-A0A7S0JIA1-F1
#
_cell.length_a   1.000
_cell.length_b   1.000
_cell.length_c   1.000
_cell.angle_alpha   90.00
_cell.angle_beta   90.00
_cell.angle_gamma   90.00
#
_symmetry.space_group_name_H-M   'P 1'
#
loop_
_entity.id
_entity.type
_entity.pdbx_description
1 polymer ?
#
loop_
_entity_poly.entity_id
_entity_poly.type
_entity_poly.pdbx_seq_one_letter_code
_entity_poly.pdbx_strand_id
1 'polypeptide(L)'
;MPIKFVASDANDSDEIYSVDDTLMLTFDKATNTPPVSTRPQIDSLLTFSQEIGVDYTGHWQNMMELVIQIIETVADPPQVGELKATLRGDDAGATPLLNAELTSPPAASTSPPLSGS
;
A
#
# COMPACT_ATOMS: atom_id res chain seq x y z
N MET A 1 3.21 -11.53 4.92
CA MET A 1 2.99 -10.26 5.66
C MET A 1 3.96 -9.22 5.14
N PRO A 2 3.56 -7.94 5.00
CA PRO A 2 4.39 -6.92 4.36
C PRO A 2 5.68 -6.75 5.17
N ILE A 3 6.80 -6.86 4.48
CA ILE A 3 8.14 -6.76 5.07
C ILE A 3 8.85 -5.48 4.68
N LYS A 4 8.37 -4.79 3.64
CA LYS A 4 8.91 -3.51 3.17
C LYS A 4 7.79 -2.60 2.71
N PHE A 5 7.96 -1.31 2.99
CA PHE A 5 7.13 -0.25 2.48
C PHE A 5 8.05 0.88 1.99
N VAL A 6 8.01 1.13 0.69
CA VAL A 6 8.99 1.97 0.00
C VAL A 6 8.25 2.97 -0.87
N ALA A 7 8.58 4.25 -0.75
CA ALA A 7 8.18 5.27 -1.71
C ALA A 7 9.15 5.24 -2.90
N SER A 8 8.59 5.43 -4.08
CA SER A 8 9.34 5.64 -5.31
C SER A 8 8.64 6.74 -6.09
N ASP A 9 9.28 7.89 -6.21
CA ASP A 9 8.96 8.86 -7.24
C ASP A 9 9.35 8.25 -8.62
N ALA A 10 8.38 8.21 -9.55
CA ALA A 10 8.58 7.64 -10.87
C ALA A 10 9.08 8.67 -11.90
N ASN A 11 9.11 9.97 -11.57
CA ASN A 11 9.26 11.03 -12.57
C ASN A 11 10.20 12.20 -12.20
N ASP A 12 10.47 12.54 -10.94
CA ASP A 12 11.32 13.72 -10.66
C ASP A 12 12.50 13.40 -9.73
N SER A 13 13.65 14.00 -10.00
CA SER A 13 14.81 13.94 -9.11
C SER A 13 14.68 14.99 -8.01
N ASP A 14 13.47 15.25 -7.52
CA ASP A 14 13.18 16.11 -6.38
C ASP A 14 12.55 15.31 -5.24
N GLU A 15 12.56 15.87 -4.02
CA GLU A 15 12.03 15.21 -2.83
C GLU A 15 10.57 15.64 -2.57
N ILE A 16 9.81 16.03 -3.61
CA ILE A 16 8.47 16.61 -3.48
C ILE A 16 7.40 15.56 -3.75
N TYR A 17 6.54 15.35 -2.76
CA TYR A 17 5.37 14.50 -2.91
C TYR A 17 4.38 15.02 -3.95
N SER A 18 4.12 14.24 -4.99
CA SER A 18 3.38 14.69 -6.17
C SER A 18 2.41 13.64 -6.74
N VAL A 19 1.68 14.02 -7.78
CA VAL A 19 0.85 13.08 -8.55
C VAL A 19 1.77 12.17 -9.36
N ASP A 20 1.40 10.90 -9.50
CA ASP A 20 2.19 9.82 -10.13
C ASP A 20 3.31 9.22 -9.27
N ASP A 21 3.58 9.78 -8.08
CA ASP A 21 4.40 9.11 -7.07
C ASP A 21 3.81 7.74 -6.71
N THR A 22 4.69 6.79 -6.40
CA THR A 22 4.27 5.43 -6.07
C THR A 22 4.72 4.99 -4.68
N LEU A 23 3.86 4.24 -4.01
CA LEU A 23 4.16 3.56 -2.76
C LEU A 23 4.09 2.05 -2.99
N MET A 24 5.19 1.36 -2.77
CA MET A 24 5.32 -0.08 -2.97
C MET A 24 5.34 -0.84 -1.64
N LEU A 25 4.42 -1.79 -1.48
CA LEU A 25 4.44 -2.78 -0.41
C LEU A 25 4.96 -4.11 -0.95
N THR A 26 6.00 -4.64 -0.31
CA THR A 26 6.53 -5.98 -0.60
C THR A 26 6.16 -6.96 0.50
N PHE A 27 5.60 -8.11 0.12
CA PHE A 27 5.24 -9.21 1.00
C PHE A 27 6.32 -10.30 0.99
N ASP A 28 6.52 -10.97 2.11
CA ASP A 28 7.47 -12.09 2.26
C ASP A 28 7.05 -13.38 1.52
N LYS A 29 5.83 -13.43 1.00
CA LYS A 29 5.20 -14.61 0.39
C LYS A 29 4.23 -14.18 -0.70
N ALA A 30 3.98 -15.10 -1.65
CA ALA A 30 2.99 -14.91 -2.69
C ALA A 30 1.58 -14.81 -2.09
N THR A 31 0.82 -13.82 -2.53
CA THR A 31 -0.53 -13.50 -2.05
C THR A 31 -1.60 -13.84 -3.09
N ASN A 32 -2.86 -13.80 -2.67
CA ASN A 32 -4.03 -13.99 -3.54
C ASN A 32 -4.41 -12.79 -4.42
N THR A 33 -3.63 -11.70 -4.38
CA THR A 33 -3.79 -10.51 -5.22
C THR A 33 -5.25 -10.00 -5.35
N PRO A 34 -5.92 -9.63 -4.26
CA PRO A 34 -7.27 -9.08 -4.32
C PRO A 34 -7.32 -7.80 -5.17
N PRO A 35 -8.49 -7.40 -5.69
CA PRO A 35 -8.64 -6.15 -6.44
C PRO A 35 -8.15 -4.93 -5.64
N VAL A 36 -7.42 -4.04 -6.29
CA VAL A 36 -6.79 -2.82 -5.71
C VAL A 36 -6.82 -1.63 -6.68
N SER A 37 -7.63 -1.71 -7.75
CA SER A 37 -7.68 -0.73 -8.84
C SER A 37 -8.33 0.60 -8.47
N THR A 38 -8.93 0.72 -7.27
CA THR A 38 -9.59 1.94 -6.81
C THR A 38 -9.26 2.20 -5.35
N ARG A 39 -9.30 3.47 -4.92
CA ARG A 39 -9.12 3.86 -3.52
C ARG A 39 -9.96 3.02 -2.54
N PRO A 40 -11.28 2.82 -2.73
CA PRO A 40 -12.08 1.99 -1.81
C PRO A 40 -11.62 0.53 -1.70
N GLN A 41 -11.05 -0.04 -2.76
CA GLN A 41 -10.50 -1.39 -2.76
C GLN A 41 -9.18 -1.47 -1.98
N ILE A 42 -8.36 -0.41 -2.07
CA ILE A 42 -7.13 -0.31 -1.27
C ILE A 42 -7.49 -0.05 0.20
N ASP A 43 -8.43 0.85 0.49
CA ASP A 43 -8.92 1.15 1.84
C ASP A 43 -9.66 -0.05 2.49
N SER A 44 -10.20 -0.99 1.70
CA SER A 44 -10.73 -2.25 2.22
C SER A 44 -9.63 -3.25 2.55
N LEU A 45 -8.45 -3.15 1.93
CA LEU A 45 -7.31 -4.03 2.17
C LEU A 45 -6.38 -3.49 3.28
N LEU A 46 -6.13 -2.19 3.27
CA LEU A 46 -5.12 -1.49 4.05
C LEU A 46 -5.73 -0.31 4.82
N THR A 47 -5.08 0.04 5.93
CA THR A 47 -5.21 1.35 6.57
C THR A 47 -3.84 2.01 6.63
N PHE A 48 -3.81 3.33 6.44
CA PHE A 48 -2.59 4.12 6.52
C PHE A 48 -2.57 4.94 7.81
N SER A 49 -1.39 5.10 8.40
CA SER A 49 -1.22 5.91 9.64
C SER A 49 -1.27 7.41 9.38
N GLN A 50 -1.12 7.84 8.13
CA GLN A 50 -1.24 9.21 7.64
C GLN A 50 -2.03 9.18 6.33
N GLU A 51 -2.67 10.29 5.96
CA GLU A 51 -3.36 10.39 4.67
C GLU A 51 -2.32 10.42 3.55
N ILE A 52 -2.48 9.55 2.56
CA ILE A 52 -1.56 9.46 1.41
C ILE A 52 -2.08 10.24 0.20
N GLY A 53 -3.36 10.56 0.14
CA GLY A 53 -3.92 11.28 -1.00
C GLY A 53 -5.43 11.35 -0.92
N VAL A 54 -5.98 12.31 -1.65
CA VAL A 54 -7.43 12.42 -1.88
C VAL A 54 -7.89 11.28 -2.80
N ASP A 55 -7.08 10.88 -3.77
CA ASP A 55 -7.35 9.70 -4.60
C ASP A 55 -6.06 8.99 -5.00
N TYR A 56 -6.18 7.68 -5.17
CA TYR A 56 -5.06 6.80 -5.50
C TYR A 56 -5.59 5.47 -6.04
N THR A 57 -4.77 4.83 -6.86
CA THR A 57 -5.07 3.51 -7.45
C THR A 57 -3.92 2.57 -7.20
N GLY A 58 -4.09 1.30 -7.50
CA GLY A 58 -3.04 0.33 -7.30
C GLY A 58 -3.13 -0.84 -8.25
N HIS A 59 -2.01 -1.54 -8.35
CA HIS A 59 -1.88 -2.75 -9.12
C HIS A 59 -0.89 -3.70 -8.45
N TRP A 60 -1.12 -4.99 -8.63
CA TRP A 60 -0.14 -6.00 -8.27
C TRP A 60 0.89 -6.08 -9.39
N GLN A 61 2.13 -5.69 -9.09
CA GLN A 61 3.26 -5.87 -10.00
C GLN A 61 3.56 -7.37 -10.18
N ASN A 62 3.38 -8.14 -9.10
CA ASN A 62 3.39 -9.59 -9.07
C ASN A 62 2.66 -10.06 -7.79
N MET A 63 2.68 -11.36 -7.49
CA MET A 63 2.00 -11.90 -6.31
C MET A 63 2.57 -11.44 -4.96
N MET A 64 3.73 -10.77 -4.93
CA MET A 64 4.42 -10.31 -3.73
C MET A 64 4.56 -8.80 -3.63
N GLU A 65 4.18 -8.04 -4.65
CA GLU A 65 4.41 -6.59 -4.72
C GLU A 65 3.14 -5.88 -5.15
N LEU A 66 2.64 -5.04 -4.24
CA LEU A 66 1.54 -4.10 -4.47
C LEU A 66 2.13 -2.71 -4.67
N VAL A 67 1.82 -2.10 -5.81
CA VAL A 67 2.17 -0.71 -6.11
C VAL A 67 0.91 0.13 -6.01
N ILE A 68 1.00 1.24 -5.29
CA ILE A 68 -0.06 2.24 -5.14
C ILE A 68 0.43 3.51 -5.80
N GLN A 69 -0.32 4.05 -6.75
CA GLN A 69 -0.02 5.29 -7.44
C GLN A 69 -0.94 6.40 -6.92
N ILE A 70 -0.34 7.55 -6.60
CA ILE A 70 -1.06 8.74 -6.16
C ILE A 70 -1.69 9.43 -7.36
N ILE A 71 -3.00 9.63 -7.32
CA ILE A 71 -3.77 10.29 -8.38
C ILE A 71 -4.11 11.73 -7.99
N GLU A 72 -4.36 11.97 -6.71
CA GLU A 72 -4.60 13.30 -6.16
C GLU A 72 -3.96 13.42 -4.77
N THR A 73 -3.08 14.40 -4.60
CA THR A 73 -2.33 14.61 -3.36
C THR A 73 -3.17 15.27 -2.26
N VAL A 74 -2.66 15.23 -1.04
CA VAL A 74 -3.17 15.99 0.11
C VAL A 74 -2.32 17.22 0.38
N ALA A 75 -2.84 18.17 1.17
CA ALA A 75 -2.13 19.41 1.51
C ALA A 75 -0.90 19.16 2.41
N ASP A 76 -0.99 18.16 3.29
CA ASP A 76 0.08 17.73 4.19
C ASP A 76 0.56 16.34 3.74
N PRO A 77 1.67 16.25 2.97
CA PRO A 77 2.18 14.98 2.47
C PRO A 77 2.54 13.99 3.58
N PRO A 78 2.37 12.68 3.33
CA PRO A 78 2.83 11.68 4.28
C PRO A 78 4.36 11.73 4.41
N GLN A 79 4.84 11.58 5.64
CA GLN A 79 6.26 11.70 5.95
C GLN A 79 6.99 10.36 5.76
N VAL A 80 8.05 10.38 4.95
CA VAL A 80 9.04 9.30 4.89
C VAL A 80 9.64 9.11 6.29
N GLY A 81 9.77 7.85 6.71
CA GLY A 81 10.24 7.47 8.04
C GLY A 81 9.14 7.37 9.09
N GLU A 82 7.92 7.83 8.79
CA GLU A 82 6.78 7.77 9.71
C GLU A 82 5.57 7.01 9.18
N LEU A 83 5.19 7.21 7.91
CA LEU A 83 4.02 6.57 7.31
C LEU A 83 4.12 5.04 7.42
N LYS A 84 3.04 4.39 7.87
CA LYS A 84 2.91 2.93 7.91
C LYS A 84 1.61 2.49 7.26
N ALA A 85 1.63 1.31 6.66
CA ALA A 85 0.44 0.64 6.15
C ALA A 85 0.14 -0.59 7.00
N THR A 86 -1.13 -0.79 7.35
CA THR A 86 -1.60 -1.94 8.13
C THR A 86 -2.61 -2.72 7.31
N LEU A 87 -2.39 -4.02 7.16
CA LEU A 87 -3.41 -4.91 6.61
C LEU A 87 -4.57 -5.05 7.58
N ARG A 88 -5.78 -4.94 7.07
CA ARG A 88 -7.01 -4.95 7.87
C ARG A 88 -7.43 -6.33 8.38
N GLY A 89 -6.78 -7.41 7.93
CA GLY A 89 -7.12 -8.76 8.38
C GLY A 89 -8.56 -9.16 8.04
N ASP A 90 -9.32 -9.53 9.08
CA ASP A 90 -10.70 -9.99 9.04
C ASP A 90 -11.71 -8.97 9.60
N ASP A 91 -11.31 -7.70 9.72
CA ASP A 91 -12.19 -6.61 10.14
C ASP A 91 -13.46 -6.54 9.28
N ALA A 92 -14.57 -6.07 9.87
CA ALA A 92 -15.82 -5.89 9.15
C ALA A 92 -15.64 -4.95 7.93
N GLY A 93 -16.01 -5.43 6.75
CA GLY A 93 -15.85 -4.71 5.48
C GLY A 93 -14.43 -4.72 4.91
N ALA A 94 -13.49 -5.44 5.54
CA ALA A 94 -12.15 -5.64 4.99
C ALA A 94 -12.13 -6.69 3.88
N THR A 95 -11.18 -6.54 2.96
CA THR A 95 -10.82 -7.57 1.98
C THR A 95 -9.63 -8.36 2.55
N PRO A 96 -9.77 -9.66 2.83
CA PRO A 96 -8.70 -10.43 3.44
C PRO A 96 -7.56 -10.69 2.44
N LEU A 97 -6.33 -10.38 2.87
CA LEU A 97 -5.13 -10.81 2.17
C LEU A 97 -4.71 -12.19 2.69
N LEU A 98 -4.58 -13.15 1.77
CA LEU A 98 -4.22 -14.54 2.04
C LEU A 98 -2.97 -14.92 1.23
N ASN A 99 -2.41 -16.10 1.48
CA ASN A 99 -1.47 -16.71 0.55
C ASN A 99 -2.14 -17.01 -0.80
N ALA A 100 -1.33 -17.19 -1.84
CA ALA A 100 -1.79 -17.50 -3.19
C ALA A 100 -2.72 -18.75 -3.26
N GLU A 101 -2.51 -19.73 -2.38
CA GLU A 101 -3.32 -20.94 -2.31
C GLU A 101 -4.65 -20.78 -1.54
N LEU A 102 -4.91 -19.60 -0.96
CA LEU A 102 -6.12 -19.31 -0.16
C LEU A 102 -6.30 -20.21 1.08
N THR A 103 -5.20 -20.70 1.66
CA THR A 103 -5.21 -21.61 2.81
C THR A 103 -4.73 -20.97 4.11
N SER A 104 -4.10 -19.80 4.06
CA SER A 104 -3.69 -19.06 5.24
C SER A 104 -4.89 -18.39 5.93
N PRO A 105 -4.76 -18.01 7.21
CA PRO A 105 -5.62 -16.99 7.80
C PRO A 105 -5.43 -15.62 7.12
N PRO A 106 -6.40 -14.68 7.26
CA PRO A 106 -6.23 -13.28 6.88
C PRO A 106 -5.02 -12.63 7.55
N ALA A 107 -4.19 -11.94 6.77
CA ALA A 107 -3.03 -11.24 7.30
C ALA A 107 -3.45 -9.88 7.92
N ALA A 108 -2.99 -9.60 9.14
CA ALA A 108 -3.33 -8.40 9.91
C ALA A 108 -2.07 -7.67 10.44
N SER A 109 -1.09 -7.45 9.57
CA SER A 109 0.24 -6.92 9.94
C SER A 109 0.44 -5.48 9.50
N THR A 110 1.26 -4.77 10.26
CA THR A 110 1.71 -3.41 9.96
C THR A 110 3.12 -3.43 9.36
N SER A 111 3.34 -2.65 8.32
CA SER A 111 4.66 -2.48 7.70
C SER A 111 5.65 -1.74 8.62
N PRO A 112 6.97 -1.84 8.36
CA PRO A 112 7.90 -0.81 8.80
C PRO A 112 7.50 0.59 8.30
N PRO A 113 8.05 1.68 8.87
CA PRO A 113 7.84 3.01 8.33
C PRO A 113 8.28 3.11 6.87
N LEU A 114 7.62 3.98 6.12
CA LEU A 114 7.94 4.30 4.73
C LEU A 114 9.40 4.68 4.62
N SER A 115 10.06 4.16 3.61
CA SER A 115 11.46 4.44 3.29
C SER A 115 11.58 4.78 1.82
N GLY A 116 12.74 5.27 1.38
CA GLY A 116 12.93 5.74 0.01
C GLY A 116 12.81 7.26 -0.09
N SER A 117 12.89 7.76 -1.31
CA SER A 117 12.80 9.15 -1.71
C SER A 117 12.05 9.17 -3.02
#